data_AF-A0A0L0DMT7-F1
#
_entry.id   AF-A0A0L0DMT7-F1
#
_cell.length_a   1.000
_cell.length_b   1.000
_cell.length_c   1.000
_cell.angle_alpha   90.00
_cell.angle_beta   90.00
_cell.angle_gamma   90.00
#
_symmetry.space_group_name_H-M   'P 1'
#
loop_
_entity.id
_entity.type
_entity.pdbx_description
1 polymer ?
#
loop_
_entity_poly.entity_id
_entity_poly.type
_entity_poly.pdbx_seq_one_letter_code
_entity_poly.pdbx_strand_id
1 'polypeptide(L)'
;MQALRSGWNKVVRALADRVSTGLQSGEGGRAAVERHDVFRALVLTTHQAGVSAGEAVRAHDGAVEIEGVGRGGEDEAAFVAAQPPGLLKEVVAKLVGRQVDALFEQVVAARGDMGVEADSAPREVVGSVVVESGGAPWTLTVKPSSVAHPAAGLGVFVERRGAGVIKAGTVLGFYPGIVYPPLDMRLMPNFPNVDADNDYLMARFDNTVLDAKGVFGAGISADEFALRLRKRRQMQQTGKSQLVHAAGAAQARVNPFALMHFVNHPAASTGLEPNVMWLGFDFMESMPGAHRAFIPNVYVRKQRTLMTTAGLGVIQQGMVMLATRDIDVDAAELFMDYRYNPSLDHPEWYEPVPGSMAAERWEQK
;
A
#
# COMPACT_ATOMS: atom_id res chain seq x y z
N MET A 1 -12.07 -9.30 28.28
CA MET A 1 -11.55 -9.08 26.91
C MET A 1 -10.56 -7.91 26.76
N GLN A 2 -10.44 -6.96 27.71
CA GLN A 2 -9.43 -5.89 27.66
C GLN A 2 -7.98 -6.35 27.96
N ALA A 3 -7.79 -7.39 28.79
CA ALA A 3 -6.46 -7.88 29.17
C ALA A 3 -5.67 -8.60 28.06
N LEU A 4 -6.36 -9.14 27.03
CA LEU A 4 -5.72 -9.81 25.90
C LEU A 4 -5.17 -8.82 24.86
N ARG A 5 -5.71 -7.59 24.80
CA ARG A 5 -5.25 -6.55 23.87
C ARG A 5 -3.94 -5.87 24.32
N SER A 6 -3.67 -5.81 25.64
CA SER A 6 -2.47 -5.13 26.17
C SER A 6 -1.20 -5.99 26.11
N GLY A 7 -1.32 -7.32 26.15
CA GLY A 7 -0.19 -8.25 26.03
C GLY A 7 0.41 -8.25 24.62
N TRP A 8 -0.44 -8.20 23.59
CA TRP A 8 0.00 -8.24 22.19
C TRP A 8 0.73 -6.97 21.74
N ASN A 9 0.30 -5.80 22.19
CA ASN A 9 1.02 -4.55 21.93
C ASN A 9 2.44 -4.55 22.53
N LYS A 10 2.64 -5.26 23.66
CA LYS A 10 3.97 -5.44 24.25
C LYS A 10 4.85 -6.40 23.45
N VAL A 11 4.27 -7.49 22.93
CA VAL A 11 4.99 -8.44 22.07
C VAL A 11 5.39 -7.80 20.75
N VAL A 12 4.48 -7.07 20.10
CA VAL A 12 4.78 -6.34 18.84
C VAL A 12 5.86 -5.26 19.05
N ARG A 13 5.82 -4.53 20.18
CA ARG A 13 6.88 -3.56 20.53
C ARG A 13 8.22 -4.23 20.82
N ALA A 14 8.24 -5.27 21.66
CA ALA A 14 9.47 -6.00 21.98
C ALA A 14 10.10 -6.66 20.74
N LEU A 15 9.27 -7.08 19.78
CA LEU A 15 9.70 -7.59 18.48
C LEU A 15 10.30 -6.50 17.59
N ALA A 16 9.65 -5.34 17.49
CA ALA A 16 10.19 -4.18 16.77
C ALA A 16 11.53 -3.71 17.37
N ASP A 17 11.63 -3.69 18.71
CA ASP A 17 12.85 -3.31 19.44
C ASP A 17 13.99 -4.33 19.21
N ARG A 18 13.70 -5.63 19.25
CA ARG A 18 14.70 -6.69 19.00
C ARG A 18 15.22 -6.70 17.57
N VAL A 19 14.34 -6.52 16.59
CA VAL A 19 14.75 -6.40 15.19
C VAL A 19 15.63 -5.16 15.01
N SER A 20 15.28 -4.03 15.65
CA SER A 20 16.08 -2.81 15.66
C SER A 20 17.49 -3.02 16.26
N THR A 21 17.60 -3.79 17.36
CA THR A 21 18.92 -4.14 17.94
C THR A 21 19.72 -5.15 17.10
N GLY A 22 19.05 -5.98 16.29
CA GLY A 22 19.68 -6.95 15.38
C GLY A 22 20.28 -6.35 14.10
N LEU A 23 19.94 -5.09 13.78
CA LEU A 23 20.45 -4.33 12.62
C LEU A 23 21.97 -4.07 12.70
N GLN A 24 22.62 -4.37 13.84
CA GLN A 24 24.07 -4.18 14.02
C GLN A 24 24.94 -5.21 13.27
N SER A 25 24.35 -6.16 12.54
CA SER A 25 25.11 -7.14 11.75
C SER A 25 25.08 -6.83 10.25
N GLY A 26 26.14 -6.21 9.73
CA GLY A 26 26.65 -6.33 8.35
C GLY A 26 25.78 -5.89 7.15
N GLU A 27 24.47 -5.75 7.29
CA GLU A 27 23.55 -5.37 6.23
C GLU A 27 23.56 -3.84 6.01
N GLY A 28 23.28 -3.37 4.79
CA GLY A 28 23.08 -1.93 4.55
C GLY A 28 21.77 -1.48 5.19
N GLY A 29 21.72 -0.27 5.76
CA GLY A 29 20.59 0.22 6.56
C GLY A 29 19.23 0.02 5.89
N ARG A 30 19.13 0.29 4.58
CA ARG A 30 17.90 0.08 3.79
C ARG A 30 17.39 -1.36 3.75
N ALA A 31 18.26 -2.36 3.59
CA ALA A 31 17.87 -3.77 3.56
C ALA A 31 17.38 -4.22 4.95
N ALA A 32 17.99 -3.65 5.98
CA ALA A 32 17.68 -3.89 7.37
C ALA A 32 16.28 -3.33 7.73
N VAL A 33 15.95 -2.11 7.26
CA VAL A 33 14.59 -1.55 7.37
C VAL A 33 13.56 -2.35 6.56
N GLU A 34 13.90 -2.80 5.35
CA GLU A 34 13.00 -3.65 4.57
C GLU A 34 12.65 -4.94 5.33
N ARG A 35 13.66 -5.60 5.90
CA ARG A 35 13.46 -6.80 6.72
C ARG A 35 12.55 -6.51 7.90
N HIS A 36 12.75 -5.38 8.59
CA HIS A 36 11.90 -4.97 9.68
C HIS A 36 10.43 -4.79 9.24
N ASP A 37 10.18 -4.10 8.14
CA ASP A 37 8.83 -3.88 7.62
C ASP A 37 8.17 -5.19 7.15
N VAL A 38 8.91 -6.08 6.50
CA VAL A 38 8.42 -7.42 6.10
C VAL A 38 8.08 -8.26 7.33
N PHE A 39 8.96 -8.29 8.33
CA PHE A 39 8.70 -9.00 9.58
C PHE A 39 7.45 -8.46 10.28
N ARG A 40 7.32 -7.12 10.36
CA ARG A 40 6.14 -6.48 10.93
C ARG A 40 4.87 -6.86 10.18
N ALA A 41 4.90 -6.83 8.84
CA ALA A 41 3.78 -7.26 8.01
C ALA A 41 3.41 -8.72 8.25
N LEU A 42 4.38 -9.62 8.40
CA LEU A 42 4.15 -11.02 8.74
C LEU A 42 3.38 -11.15 10.06
N VAL A 43 3.89 -10.55 11.14
CA VAL A 43 3.25 -10.62 12.46
C VAL A 43 1.83 -10.07 12.44
N LEU A 44 1.63 -8.94 11.76
CA LEU A 44 0.31 -8.31 11.66
C LEU A 44 -0.68 -9.18 10.87
N THR A 45 -0.27 -9.69 9.70
CA THR A 45 -1.15 -10.47 8.82
C THR A 45 -1.47 -11.85 9.38
N THR A 46 -0.53 -12.51 10.07
CA THR A 46 -0.82 -13.79 10.74
C THR A 46 -1.72 -13.60 11.95
N HIS A 47 -1.51 -12.54 12.74
CA HIS A 47 -2.41 -12.19 13.82
C HIS A 47 -3.84 -11.95 13.32
N GLN A 48 -4.00 -11.20 12.22
CA GLN A 48 -5.29 -10.97 11.57
C GLN A 48 -5.96 -12.29 11.15
N ALA A 49 -5.17 -13.22 10.60
CA ALA A 49 -5.63 -14.53 10.16
C ALA A 49 -5.87 -15.52 11.31
N GLY A 50 -5.56 -15.14 12.56
CA GLY A 50 -5.71 -16.00 13.73
C GLY A 50 -4.67 -17.12 13.82
N VAL A 51 -3.57 -17.03 13.07
CA VAL A 51 -2.45 -17.99 13.08
C VAL A 51 -1.18 -17.32 13.60
N SER A 52 -0.21 -18.10 14.07
CA SER A 52 1.10 -17.59 14.47
C SER A 52 2.01 -17.36 13.25
N ALA A 53 3.02 -16.48 13.40
CA ALA A 53 4.01 -16.24 12.36
C ALA A 53 4.87 -17.47 12.08
N GLY A 54 5.26 -18.20 13.13
CA GLY A 54 6.02 -19.43 13.00
C GLY A 54 5.24 -20.54 12.27
N GLU A 55 3.94 -20.66 12.53
CA GLU A 55 3.07 -21.56 11.78
C GLU A 55 3.02 -21.19 10.30
N ALA A 56 2.75 -19.92 9.96
CA ALA A 56 2.66 -19.48 8.57
C ALA A 56 3.94 -19.75 7.77
N VAL A 57 5.11 -19.56 8.40
CA VAL A 57 6.42 -19.89 7.80
C VAL A 57 6.54 -21.41 7.55
N ARG A 58 6.20 -22.26 8.53
CA ARG A 58 6.29 -23.72 8.38
C ARG A 58 5.36 -24.27 7.31
N ALA A 59 4.15 -23.72 7.21
CA ALA A 59 3.21 -24.11 6.16
C ALA A 59 3.69 -23.73 4.76
N HIS A 60 4.44 -22.63 4.64
CA HIS A 60 5.04 -22.22 3.36
C HIS A 60 6.10 -23.21 2.88
N ASP A 61 6.93 -23.71 3.78
CA ASP A 61 8.00 -24.69 3.48
C ASP A 61 7.48 -26.12 3.31
N GLY A 62 6.15 -26.31 3.25
CA GLY A 62 5.51 -27.60 3.02
C GLY A 62 5.53 -28.54 4.24
N ALA A 63 5.82 -28.01 5.43
CA ALA A 63 6.01 -28.84 6.63
C ALA A 63 4.73 -29.09 7.45
N VAL A 64 3.65 -28.31 7.30
CA VAL A 64 2.44 -28.45 8.16
C VAL A 64 1.16 -27.95 7.46
N GLU A 65 0.11 -28.79 7.40
CA GLU A 65 -1.30 -28.34 7.27
C GLU A 65 -1.74 -27.78 8.62
N ILE A 66 -2.15 -26.51 8.69
CA ILE A 66 -2.46 -25.88 9.99
C ILE A 66 -3.97 -25.86 10.24
N GLU A 67 -4.41 -26.74 11.13
CA GLU A 67 -5.53 -26.49 12.03
C GLU A 67 -4.97 -26.13 13.42
N GLY A 68 -5.62 -25.17 14.10
CA GLY A 68 -5.01 -24.28 15.08
C GLY A 68 -4.18 -24.93 16.21
N VAL A 69 -2.98 -24.38 16.47
CA VAL A 69 -2.14 -24.77 17.61
C VAL A 69 -1.41 -23.56 18.25
N GLY A 70 -1.49 -23.48 19.59
CA GLY A 70 -0.47 -23.00 20.55
C GLY A 70 0.35 -21.72 20.29
N ARG A 71 0.03 -20.65 21.03
CA ARG A 71 0.82 -19.41 21.15
C ARG A 71 2.04 -19.59 22.08
N GLY A 72 3.26 -19.48 21.56
CA GLY A 72 4.49 -19.38 22.35
C GLY A 72 5.39 -18.27 21.81
N GLY A 73 5.47 -17.12 22.49
CA GLY A 73 5.89 -15.86 21.86
C GLY A 73 7.40 -15.58 21.72
N GLU A 74 8.27 -16.14 22.58
CA GLU A 74 9.70 -15.80 22.56
C GLU A 74 10.53 -16.69 21.62
N ASP A 75 10.31 -17.99 21.63
CA ASP A 75 10.98 -18.94 20.71
C ASP A 75 10.53 -18.72 19.25
N GLU A 76 9.28 -18.30 19.06
CA GLU A 76 8.72 -18.00 17.74
C GLU A 76 9.38 -16.76 17.11
N ALA A 77 9.61 -15.72 17.90
CA ALA A 77 10.29 -14.51 17.45
C ALA A 77 11.70 -14.81 16.91
N ALA A 78 12.47 -15.58 17.68
CA ALA A 78 13.82 -15.98 17.32
C ALA A 78 13.82 -16.88 16.07
N PHE A 79 12.86 -17.82 16.01
CA PHE A 79 12.68 -18.67 14.83
C PHE A 79 12.39 -17.85 13.58
N VAL A 80 11.44 -16.91 13.61
CA VAL A 80 11.08 -16.09 12.45
C VAL A 80 12.23 -15.16 12.06
N ALA A 81 12.93 -14.56 13.03
CA ALA A 81 14.09 -13.71 12.76
C ALA A 81 15.28 -14.48 12.17
N ALA A 82 15.40 -15.78 12.44
CA ALA A 82 16.44 -16.65 11.89
C ALA A 82 16.13 -17.14 10.45
N GLN A 83 14.95 -16.85 9.91
CA GLN A 83 14.58 -17.29 8.57
C GLN A 83 15.34 -16.55 7.47
N PRO A 84 15.58 -17.20 6.31
CA PRO A 84 16.13 -16.52 5.15
C PRO A 84 15.29 -15.30 4.76
N PRO A 85 15.90 -14.17 4.39
CA PRO A 85 15.16 -12.93 4.09
C PRO A 85 14.16 -13.08 2.94
N GLY A 86 14.45 -13.95 1.96
CA GLY A 86 13.55 -14.25 0.84
C GLY A 86 12.28 -14.99 1.30
N LEU A 87 12.42 -15.94 2.23
CA LEU A 87 11.29 -16.74 2.71
C LEU A 87 10.22 -15.88 3.38
N LEU A 88 10.63 -14.94 4.24
CA LEU A 88 9.67 -14.06 4.92
C LEU A 88 8.90 -13.20 3.90
N LYS A 89 9.57 -12.69 2.86
CA LYS A 89 8.92 -11.93 1.78
C LYS A 89 7.90 -12.80 1.03
N GLU A 90 8.24 -14.05 0.73
CA GLU A 90 7.34 -14.98 0.04
C GLU A 90 6.10 -15.32 0.89
N VAL A 91 6.28 -15.59 2.18
CA VAL A 91 5.18 -15.86 3.12
C VAL A 91 4.26 -14.65 3.21
N VAL A 92 4.82 -13.44 3.41
CA VAL A 92 4.03 -12.20 3.47
C VAL A 92 3.32 -11.94 2.15
N ALA A 93 3.99 -12.12 1.01
CA ALA A 93 3.37 -11.95 -0.30
C ALA A 93 2.18 -12.89 -0.50
N LYS A 94 2.25 -14.15 -0.03
CA LYS A 94 1.11 -15.08 -0.07
C LYS A 94 -0.02 -14.64 0.87
N LEU A 95 0.28 -14.22 2.10
CA LEU A 95 -0.74 -13.78 3.06
C LEU A 95 -1.45 -12.51 2.61
N VAL A 96 -0.69 -11.51 2.18
CA VAL A 96 -1.21 -10.27 1.60
C VAL A 96 -1.97 -10.56 0.30
N GLY A 97 -1.43 -11.43 -0.56
CA GLY A 97 -2.07 -11.83 -1.81
C GLY A 97 -3.47 -12.42 -1.61
N ARG A 98 -3.65 -13.29 -0.59
CA ARG A 98 -4.98 -13.81 -0.22
C ARG A 98 -5.95 -12.71 0.18
N GLN A 99 -5.50 -11.71 0.94
CA GLN A 99 -6.35 -10.56 1.30
C GLN A 99 -6.69 -9.72 0.07
N VAL A 100 -5.74 -9.50 -0.84
CA VAL A 100 -5.95 -8.80 -2.11
C VAL A 100 -6.97 -9.53 -2.99
N ASP A 101 -6.84 -10.85 -3.15
CA ASP A 101 -7.80 -11.65 -3.90
C ASP A 101 -9.19 -11.57 -3.28
N ALA A 102 -9.31 -11.72 -1.96
CA ALA A 102 -10.60 -11.61 -1.26
C ALA A 102 -11.24 -10.21 -1.44
N LEU A 103 -10.41 -9.16 -1.43
CA LEU A 103 -10.84 -7.78 -1.63
C LEU A 103 -11.33 -7.54 -3.07
N PHE A 104 -10.67 -8.14 -4.06
CA PHE A 104 -11.10 -8.08 -5.46
C PHE A 104 -12.36 -8.88 -5.73
N GLU A 105 -12.44 -10.12 -5.24
CA GLU A 105 -13.61 -10.99 -5.37
C GLU A 105 -14.88 -10.33 -4.80
N GLN A 106 -14.75 -9.67 -3.66
CA GLN A 106 -15.82 -8.89 -3.05
C GLN A 106 -16.42 -7.83 -4.00
N VAL A 107 -15.57 -7.11 -4.73
CA VAL A 107 -16.02 -6.10 -5.71
C VAL A 107 -16.54 -6.74 -6.99
N VAL A 108 -15.95 -7.84 -7.44
CA VAL A 108 -16.44 -8.60 -8.60
C VAL A 108 -17.85 -9.13 -8.32
N ALA A 109 -18.08 -9.75 -7.16
CA ALA A 109 -19.37 -10.25 -6.73
C ALA A 109 -20.41 -9.14 -6.61
N ALA A 110 -20.07 -8.03 -5.95
CA ALA A 110 -20.98 -6.87 -5.83
C ALA A 110 -21.37 -6.26 -7.18
N ARG A 111 -20.49 -6.31 -8.19
CA ARG A 111 -20.78 -5.86 -9.57
C ARG A 111 -21.61 -6.87 -10.37
N GLY A 112 -21.58 -8.16 -10.02
CA GLY A 112 -22.35 -9.23 -10.67
C GLY A 112 -23.83 -9.24 -10.29
N ASP A 113 -24.18 -8.84 -9.07
CA ASP A 113 -25.56 -8.77 -8.57
C ASP A 113 -26.32 -7.51 -9.00
N MET A 114 -25.60 -6.46 -9.42
CA MET A 114 -26.21 -5.28 -10.03
C MET A 114 -26.51 -5.58 -11.50
N GLY A 115 -27.72 -6.08 -11.77
CA GLY A 115 -28.32 -6.03 -13.10
C GLY A 115 -28.12 -4.64 -13.70
N VAL A 116 -27.89 -4.58 -15.01
CA VAL A 116 -27.57 -3.37 -15.76
C VAL A 116 -28.75 -2.38 -15.72
N GLU A 117 -28.94 -1.68 -14.61
CA GLU A 117 -29.65 -0.40 -14.57
C GLU A 117 -28.60 0.71 -14.65
N ALA A 118 -28.39 1.15 -15.88
CA ALA A 118 -27.65 2.34 -16.21
C ALA A 118 -28.50 3.57 -15.83
N ASP A 119 -28.37 4.06 -14.60
CA ASP A 119 -28.91 5.35 -14.17
C ASP A 119 -27.98 5.91 -13.08
N SER A 120 -27.54 7.17 -13.01
CA SER A 120 -27.65 8.34 -13.87
C SER A 120 -26.48 9.28 -13.50
N ALA A 121 -25.88 9.89 -14.52
CA ALA A 121 -24.91 11.00 -14.48
C ALA A 121 -23.52 10.77 -13.83
N PRO A 122 -22.41 11.20 -14.49
CA PRO A 122 -21.12 11.32 -13.84
C PRO A 122 -21.22 12.42 -12.78
N ARG A 123 -21.27 12.04 -11.50
CA ARG A 123 -21.07 13.00 -10.42
C ARG A 123 -19.63 13.46 -10.49
N GLU A 124 -19.44 14.69 -10.94
CA GLU A 124 -18.20 15.43 -10.78
C GLU A 124 -18.00 15.64 -9.28
N VAL A 125 -17.24 14.75 -8.65
CA VAL A 125 -16.97 14.80 -7.21
C VAL A 125 -15.78 15.73 -6.98
N VAL A 126 -16.07 17.03 -6.96
CA VAL A 126 -15.24 18.00 -6.24
C VAL A 126 -15.72 17.95 -4.79
N GLY A 127 -14.93 17.33 -3.91
CA GLY A 127 -15.25 17.17 -2.49
C GLY A 127 -15.71 15.75 -2.15
N SER A 128 -14.76 14.96 -1.68
CA SER A 128 -14.90 13.62 -1.11
C SER A 128 -15.25 12.43 -2.00
N VAL A 129 -14.24 11.65 -2.36
CA VAL A 129 -14.42 10.36 -3.04
C VAL A 129 -14.82 9.33 -1.99
N VAL A 130 -16.04 8.79 -2.10
CA VAL A 130 -16.46 7.61 -1.32
C VAL A 130 -16.20 6.36 -2.16
N VAL A 131 -15.43 5.45 -1.59
CA VAL A 131 -15.26 4.13 -2.17
C VAL A 131 -15.88 3.08 -1.26
N GLU A 132 -16.72 2.25 -1.87
CA GLU A 132 -17.22 1.03 -1.25
C GLU A 132 -16.18 -0.08 -1.33
N SER A 133 -15.66 -0.49 -0.18
CA SER A 133 -14.74 -1.62 -0.02
C SER A 133 -15.46 -2.98 -0.14
N GLY A 134 -16.26 -3.18 -1.20
CA GLY A 134 -16.82 -4.49 -1.56
C GLY A 134 -17.53 -5.26 -0.43
N GLY A 135 -18.43 -4.62 0.33
CA GLY A 135 -19.16 -5.31 1.40
C GLY A 135 -18.38 -5.50 2.72
N ALA A 136 -17.15 -4.98 2.83
CA ALA A 136 -16.52 -4.78 4.13
C ALA A 136 -17.43 -3.90 5.03
N PRO A 137 -17.44 -4.10 6.36
CA PRO A 137 -18.28 -3.32 7.29
C PRO A 137 -17.79 -1.87 7.46
N TRP A 138 -16.96 -1.38 6.55
CA TRP A 138 -16.35 -0.06 6.50
C TRP A 138 -16.10 0.35 5.05
N THR A 139 -16.01 1.66 4.84
CA THR A 139 -15.64 2.28 3.57
C THR A 139 -14.51 3.27 3.76
N LEU A 140 -13.74 3.50 2.70
CA LEU A 140 -12.72 4.54 2.71
C LEU A 140 -13.26 5.76 1.98
N THR A 141 -13.08 6.92 2.60
CA THR A 141 -13.49 8.20 2.04
C THR A 141 -12.34 9.18 2.04
N VAL A 142 -12.15 9.89 0.95
CA VAL A 142 -11.21 11.01 0.89
C VAL A 142 -11.94 12.25 1.38
N LYS A 143 -11.42 13.02 2.33
CA LYS A 143 -12.05 14.26 2.84
C LYS A 143 -10.96 15.26 3.24
N PRO A 144 -11.28 16.53 3.52
CA PRO A 144 -10.30 17.44 4.13
C PRO A 144 -9.63 16.79 5.34
N SER A 145 -8.30 16.84 5.40
CA SER A 145 -7.52 16.19 6.47
C SER A 145 -7.77 16.87 7.81
N SER A 146 -7.67 16.09 8.89
CA SER A 146 -7.66 16.61 10.27
C SER A 146 -6.31 17.20 10.69
N VAL A 147 -5.26 17.04 9.88
CA VAL A 147 -3.97 17.69 10.12
C VAL A 147 -4.14 19.20 9.95
N ALA A 148 -3.83 19.95 11.00
CA ALA A 148 -3.98 21.40 11.05
C ALA A 148 -2.86 22.14 10.28
N HIS A 149 -2.74 21.87 8.98
CA HIS A 149 -1.77 22.52 8.10
C HIS A 149 -2.36 22.75 6.70
N PRO A 150 -2.20 23.94 6.07
CA PRO A 150 -2.76 24.21 4.73
C PRO A 150 -2.31 23.21 3.65
N ALA A 151 -1.07 22.73 3.73
CA ALA A 151 -0.53 21.74 2.79
C ALA A 151 -1.05 20.32 3.00
N ALA A 152 -1.74 20.02 4.11
CA ALA A 152 -2.28 18.67 4.36
C ALA A 152 -3.44 18.31 3.41
N GLY A 153 -4.14 19.30 2.88
CA GLY A 153 -5.17 19.11 1.86
C GLY A 153 -6.22 18.05 2.23
N LEU A 154 -6.18 16.90 1.54
CA LEU A 154 -7.09 15.78 1.72
C LEU A 154 -6.42 14.63 2.48
N GLY A 155 -7.20 13.94 3.30
CA GLY A 155 -6.84 12.70 3.99
C GLY A 155 -7.77 11.55 3.61
N VAL A 156 -7.39 10.33 3.99
CA VAL A 156 -8.24 9.13 3.86
C VAL A 156 -8.83 8.77 5.22
N PHE A 157 -10.15 8.65 5.28
CA PHE A 157 -10.92 8.34 6.47
C PHE A 157 -11.60 6.99 6.33
N VAL A 158 -11.61 6.25 7.43
CA VAL A 158 -12.45 5.06 7.59
C VAL A 158 -13.84 5.51 8.05
N GLU A 159 -14.87 5.07 7.33
CA GLU A 159 -16.26 5.26 7.70
C GLU A 159 -16.94 3.93 7.98
N ARG A 160 -17.76 3.91 9.03
CA ARG A 160 -18.54 2.76 9.40
C ARG A 160 -19.65 2.46 8.40
N ARG A 161 -19.79 1.19 8.01
CA ARG A 161 -21.03 0.63 7.42
C ARG A 161 -21.70 -0.44 8.27
N GLY A 162 -20.98 -1.03 9.22
CA GLY A 162 -21.51 -1.99 10.17
C GLY A 162 -20.72 -2.02 11.48
N ALA A 163 -21.10 -2.90 12.40
CA ALA A 163 -20.31 -3.13 13.60
C ALA A 163 -18.96 -3.78 13.24
N GLY A 164 -17.86 -3.27 13.78
CA GLY A 164 -16.54 -3.81 13.49
C GLY A 164 -15.41 -2.89 13.89
N VAL A 165 -14.21 -3.42 13.73
CA VAL A 165 -12.93 -2.72 13.83
C VAL A 165 -12.10 -3.23 12.66
N ILE A 166 -11.32 -2.36 12.02
CA ILE A 166 -10.32 -2.83 11.05
C ILE A 166 -9.20 -3.47 11.87
N LYS A 167 -8.86 -4.72 11.57
CA LYS A 167 -7.82 -5.42 12.31
C LYS A 167 -6.44 -5.00 11.86
N ALA A 168 -5.52 -4.95 12.82
CA ALA A 168 -4.10 -4.85 12.50
C ALA A 168 -3.73 -5.96 11.50
N GLY A 169 -3.03 -5.63 10.41
CA GLY A 169 -2.70 -6.55 9.32
C GLY A 169 -3.71 -6.59 8.16
N THR A 170 -4.82 -5.86 8.24
CA THR A 170 -5.77 -5.75 7.13
C THR A 170 -5.20 -4.90 5.98
N VAL A 171 -5.31 -5.41 4.75
CA VAL A 171 -5.07 -4.67 3.51
C VAL A 171 -6.18 -3.64 3.29
N LEU A 172 -5.80 -2.37 3.11
CA LEU A 172 -6.74 -1.25 2.95
C LEU A 172 -6.84 -0.76 1.50
N GLY A 173 -5.78 -0.95 0.72
CA GLY A 173 -5.74 -0.57 -0.68
C GLY A 173 -4.31 -0.38 -1.15
N PHE A 174 -4.14 0.36 -2.25
CA PHE A 174 -2.89 0.47 -2.98
C PHE A 174 -2.50 1.91 -3.26
N TYR A 175 -1.19 2.13 -3.34
CA TYR A 175 -0.62 3.37 -3.86
C TYR A 175 -0.66 3.31 -5.40
N PRO A 176 -1.45 4.16 -6.08
CA PRO A 176 -1.60 4.11 -7.53
C PRO A 176 -0.42 4.77 -8.25
N GLY A 177 -0.41 4.66 -9.57
CA GLY A 177 0.38 5.55 -10.42
C GLY A 177 1.36 4.88 -11.37
N ILE A 178 2.24 5.70 -11.95
CA ILE A 178 3.27 5.24 -12.88
C ILE A 178 4.38 4.58 -12.11
N VAL A 179 4.80 3.41 -12.59
CA VAL A 179 5.90 2.65 -12.03
C VAL A 179 7.14 2.86 -12.90
N TYR A 180 8.19 3.34 -12.24
CA TYR A 180 9.52 3.55 -12.79
C TYR A 180 10.49 2.56 -12.13
N PRO A 181 10.76 1.41 -12.79
CA PRO A 181 11.85 0.55 -12.38
C PRO A 181 13.19 1.29 -12.40
N PRO A 182 14.23 0.80 -11.71
CA PRO A 182 15.51 1.50 -11.57
C PRO A 182 16.14 1.93 -12.90
N LEU A 183 16.06 1.09 -13.93
CA LEU A 183 16.61 1.38 -15.27
C LEU A 183 15.82 2.45 -16.04
N ASP A 184 14.59 2.74 -15.61
CA ASP A 184 13.67 3.67 -16.26
C ASP A 184 13.50 4.98 -15.49
N MET A 185 14.16 5.16 -14.34
CA MET A 185 14.06 6.39 -13.54
C MET A 185 14.42 7.66 -14.32
N ARG A 186 15.32 7.57 -15.31
CA ARG A 186 15.69 8.69 -16.19
C ARG A 186 14.52 9.22 -17.04
N LEU A 187 13.42 8.48 -17.13
CA LEU A 187 12.20 8.88 -17.83
C LEU A 187 11.23 9.67 -16.94
N MET A 188 11.53 9.79 -15.65
CA MET A 188 10.75 10.62 -14.74
C MET A 188 10.85 12.10 -15.15
N PRO A 189 9.75 12.86 -15.06
CA PRO A 189 9.81 14.32 -15.20
C PRO A 189 10.86 14.91 -14.26
N ASN A 190 11.57 15.95 -14.73
CA ASN A 190 12.57 16.70 -13.97
C ASN A 190 13.80 15.91 -13.48
N PHE A 191 14.01 14.67 -13.96
CA PHE A 191 15.18 13.88 -13.57
C PHE A 191 16.51 14.65 -13.75
N PRO A 192 17.41 14.66 -12.75
CA PRO A 192 17.36 13.89 -11.50
C PRO A 192 16.50 14.50 -10.37
N ASN A 193 16.07 15.76 -10.48
CA ASN A 193 15.29 16.49 -9.47
C ASN A 193 13.79 16.19 -9.59
N VAL A 194 13.44 14.91 -9.45
CA VAL A 194 12.09 14.38 -9.74
C VAL A 194 11.01 14.87 -8.77
N ASP A 195 11.41 15.37 -7.61
CA ASP A 195 10.59 15.86 -6.50
C ASP A 195 10.28 17.36 -6.58
N ALA A 196 10.96 18.12 -7.43
CA ALA A 196 10.88 19.59 -7.50
C ALA A 196 9.46 20.16 -7.64
N ASP A 197 8.52 19.37 -8.16
CA ASP A 197 7.11 19.73 -8.25
C ASP A 197 6.18 18.53 -7.95
N ASN A 198 6.66 17.50 -7.24
CA ASN A 198 5.96 16.23 -7.10
C ASN A 198 6.01 15.63 -5.69
N ASP A 199 4.95 15.87 -4.91
CA ASP A 199 4.77 15.33 -3.56
C ASP A 199 4.21 13.89 -3.54
N TYR A 200 3.92 13.31 -4.71
CA TYR A 200 3.24 12.02 -4.86
C TYR A 200 4.19 10.90 -5.31
N LEU A 201 5.46 11.01 -4.90
CA LEU A 201 6.47 10.01 -5.15
C LEU A 201 6.60 9.06 -3.96
N MET A 202 6.65 7.76 -4.24
CA MET A 202 6.92 6.74 -3.25
C MET A 202 7.95 5.73 -3.76
N ALA A 203 8.99 5.46 -2.97
CA ALA A 203 10.04 4.53 -3.33
C ALA A 203 9.87 3.18 -2.60
N ARG A 204 9.90 2.08 -3.35
CA ARG A 204 10.05 0.71 -2.84
C ARG A 204 11.50 0.45 -2.39
N PHE A 205 11.71 -0.62 -1.63
CA PHE A 205 13.07 -1.02 -1.22
C PHE A 205 13.95 -1.50 -2.37
N ASP A 206 13.34 -2.00 -3.46
CA ASP A 206 14.02 -2.44 -4.69
C ASP A 206 14.40 -1.30 -5.67
N ASN A 207 14.35 -0.04 -5.22
CA ASN A 207 14.57 1.18 -6.01
C ASN A 207 13.52 1.49 -7.09
N THR A 208 12.42 0.76 -7.14
CA THR A 208 11.28 1.14 -7.98
C THR A 208 10.59 2.35 -7.38
N VAL A 209 10.29 3.35 -8.22
CA VAL A 209 9.53 4.55 -7.82
C VAL A 209 8.13 4.51 -8.40
N LEU A 210 7.14 4.81 -7.56
CA LEU A 210 5.75 5.01 -7.94
C LEU A 210 5.45 6.51 -7.93
N ASP A 211 4.82 6.99 -9.00
CA ASP A 211 4.41 8.38 -9.17
C ASP A 211 2.89 8.47 -9.32
N ALA A 212 2.21 8.95 -8.29
CA ALA A 212 0.77 9.17 -8.30
C ALA A 212 0.37 10.56 -8.83
N LYS A 213 1.33 11.42 -9.22
CA LYS A 213 1.04 12.74 -9.78
C LYS A 213 0.30 12.62 -11.10
N GLY A 214 -0.85 13.29 -11.20
CA GLY A 214 -1.68 13.23 -12.40
C GLY A 214 -2.69 12.08 -12.43
N VAL A 215 -2.70 11.22 -11.41
CA VAL A 215 -3.82 10.28 -11.13
C VAL A 215 -5.00 11.02 -10.47
N PHE A 216 -4.96 12.36 -10.42
CA PHE A 216 -5.94 13.20 -9.72
C PHE A 216 -7.40 12.86 -10.08
N GLY A 217 -8.13 12.45 -9.05
CA GLY A 217 -9.58 12.23 -9.07
C GLY A 217 -9.97 10.76 -9.02
N ALA A 218 -10.27 10.28 -7.80
CA ALA A 218 -11.08 9.08 -7.55
C ALA A 218 -10.52 7.73 -8.00
N GLY A 219 -9.26 7.44 -7.68
CA GLY A 219 -8.76 6.07 -7.82
C GLY A 219 -8.86 5.58 -9.26
N ILE A 220 -8.32 6.30 -10.22
CA ILE A 220 -8.48 5.97 -11.65
C ILE A 220 -7.91 4.58 -11.95
N SER A 221 -8.61 3.77 -12.76
CA SER A 221 -8.10 2.46 -13.20
C SER A 221 -6.81 2.60 -14.04
N ALA A 222 -5.96 1.57 -14.05
CA ALA A 222 -4.73 1.58 -14.85
C ALA A 222 -5.00 1.85 -16.35
N ASP A 223 -6.12 1.36 -16.88
CA ASP A 223 -6.52 1.59 -18.28
C ASP A 223 -6.86 3.05 -18.57
N GLU A 224 -7.66 3.69 -17.71
CA GLU A 224 -8.00 5.11 -17.85
C GLU A 224 -6.75 5.98 -17.66
N PHE A 225 -5.86 5.58 -16.75
CA PHE A 225 -4.59 6.25 -16.57
C PHE A 225 -3.67 6.10 -17.80
N ALA A 226 -3.52 4.90 -18.34
CA ALA A 226 -2.74 4.64 -19.56
C ALA A 226 -3.31 5.41 -20.77
N LEU A 227 -4.63 5.51 -20.87
CA LEU A 227 -5.30 6.33 -21.87
C LEU A 227 -4.94 7.82 -21.72
N ARG A 228 -4.98 8.35 -20.48
CA ARG A 228 -4.58 9.74 -20.20
C ARG A 228 -3.11 10.00 -20.53
N LEU A 229 -2.22 9.06 -20.19
CA LEU A 229 -0.80 9.16 -20.53
C LEU A 229 -0.56 9.18 -22.04
N ARG A 230 -1.25 8.31 -22.79
CA ARG A 230 -1.21 8.30 -24.27
C ARG A 230 -1.72 9.63 -24.85
N LYS A 231 -2.82 10.16 -24.33
CA LYS A 231 -3.38 11.46 -24.73
C LYS A 231 -2.39 12.61 -24.46
N ARG A 232 -1.74 12.64 -23.29
CA ARG A 232 -0.73 13.65 -22.94
C ARG A 232 0.47 13.60 -23.89
N ARG A 233 0.99 12.40 -24.19
CA ARG A 233 2.08 12.21 -25.16
C ARG A 233 1.67 12.68 -26.56
N GLN A 234 0.46 12.34 -27.01
CA GLN A 234 -0.06 12.78 -28.31
C GLN A 234 -0.23 14.30 -28.39
N MET A 235 -0.77 14.94 -27.35
CA MET A 235 -0.90 16.39 -27.27
C MET A 235 0.47 17.07 -27.36
N GLN A 236 1.47 16.60 -26.61
CA GLN A 236 2.84 17.12 -26.64
C GLN A 236 3.51 16.96 -28.03
N GLN A 237 3.18 15.90 -28.77
CA GLN A 237 3.76 15.64 -30.09
C GLN A 237 3.05 16.34 -31.24
N THR A 238 1.73 16.56 -31.14
CA THR A 238 0.90 16.95 -32.29
C THR A 238 0.12 18.26 -32.09
N GLY A 239 0.07 18.79 -30.87
CA GLY A 239 -0.75 19.96 -30.51
C GLY A 239 -2.26 19.70 -30.57
N LYS A 240 -2.71 18.48 -30.86
CA LYS A 240 -4.14 18.11 -31.01
C LYS A 240 -4.56 17.13 -29.93
N SER A 241 -5.72 17.38 -29.33
CA SER A 241 -6.44 16.43 -28.48
C SER A 241 -7.80 16.15 -29.12
N GLN A 242 -8.08 14.90 -29.48
CA GLN A 242 -9.43 14.50 -29.86
C GLN A 242 -10.23 14.17 -28.60
N LEU A 243 -11.25 14.99 -28.31
CA LEU A 243 -12.27 14.71 -27.29
C LEU A 243 -13.16 13.57 -27.77
N VAL A 244 -12.83 12.33 -27.41
CA VAL A 244 -13.78 11.23 -27.51
C VAL A 244 -14.50 11.13 -26.16
N HIS A 245 -15.69 11.75 -26.08
CA HIS A 245 -16.62 11.55 -24.97
C HIS A 245 -17.22 10.14 -25.07
N ALA A 246 -16.54 9.15 -24.48
CA ALA A 246 -17.18 7.89 -24.14
C ALA A 246 -17.95 8.11 -22.82
N ALA A 247 -19.12 8.75 -22.93
CA ALA A 247 -20.01 9.12 -21.84
C ALA A 247 -20.63 7.92 -21.11
N GLY A 248 -20.53 6.70 -21.65
CA GLY A 248 -21.08 5.47 -21.03
C GLY A 248 -20.13 4.69 -20.11
N ALA A 249 -18.85 5.08 -19.98
CA ALA A 249 -17.84 4.31 -19.24
C ALA A 249 -17.35 4.96 -17.93
N ALA A 250 -18.03 6.02 -17.46
CA ALA A 250 -17.60 6.78 -16.28
C ALA A 250 -17.62 5.96 -14.97
N GLN A 251 -18.61 5.06 -14.78
CA GLN A 251 -18.70 4.20 -13.58
C GLN A 251 -17.61 3.10 -13.55
N ALA A 252 -17.11 2.67 -14.71
CA ALA A 252 -16.10 1.61 -14.85
C ALA A 252 -14.65 2.10 -14.63
N ARG A 253 -14.46 3.39 -14.33
CA ARG A 253 -13.15 4.07 -14.33
C ARG A 253 -12.58 4.37 -12.94
N VAL A 254 -13.30 4.01 -11.88
CA VAL A 254 -12.86 4.13 -10.48
C VAL A 254 -12.44 2.74 -9.98
N ASN A 255 -11.16 2.59 -9.73
CA ASN A 255 -10.54 1.58 -8.89
C ASN A 255 -10.77 1.95 -7.41
N PRO A 256 -11.59 1.17 -6.70
CA PRO A 256 -11.92 1.44 -5.31
C PRO A 256 -10.67 1.50 -4.40
N PHE A 257 -9.65 0.74 -4.71
CA PHE A 257 -8.52 0.56 -3.80
C PHE A 257 -7.41 1.59 -4.00
N ALA A 258 -7.54 2.49 -4.98
CA ALA A 258 -6.48 3.39 -5.45
C ALA A 258 -6.46 4.76 -4.76
N LEU A 259 -6.61 4.80 -3.43
CA LEU A 259 -6.74 6.04 -2.65
C LEU A 259 -5.53 6.35 -1.76
N MET A 260 -4.54 5.45 -1.68
CA MET A 260 -3.52 5.52 -0.64
C MET A 260 -2.52 6.68 -0.81
N HIS A 261 -2.53 7.34 -1.97
CA HIS A 261 -1.77 8.57 -2.21
C HIS A 261 -2.35 9.81 -1.50
N PHE A 262 -3.55 9.70 -0.90
CA PHE A 262 -4.14 10.73 -0.02
C PHE A 262 -3.87 10.47 1.47
N VAL A 263 -3.16 9.39 1.83
CA VAL A 263 -2.83 9.11 3.24
C VAL A 263 -1.74 10.07 3.67
N ASN A 264 -2.04 10.90 4.68
CA ASN A 264 -1.13 11.95 5.13
C ASN A 264 -0.08 11.45 6.11
N HIS A 265 0.95 12.28 6.27
CA HIS A 265 1.91 12.14 7.35
C HIS A 265 1.37 12.78 8.64
N PRO A 266 1.46 12.11 9.80
CA PRO A 266 1.18 12.75 11.07
C PRO A 266 2.44 13.52 11.52
N ALA A 267 2.39 14.85 11.57
CA ALA A 267 3.47 15.63 12.16
C ALA A 267 3.58 15.33 13.66
N ALA A 268 4.79 15.12 14.18
CA ALA A 268 5.02 14.68 15.56
C ALA A 268 4.36 15.61 16.62
N SER A 269 4.35 16.92 16.37
CA SER A 269 3.74 17.95 17.21
C SER A 269 2.22 17.84 17.34
N THR A 270 1.54 17.12 16.44
CA THR A 270 0.08 16.97 16.46
C THR A 270 -0.41 15.90 17.45
N GLY A 271 0.50 15.07 17.98
CA GLY A 271 0.15 13.91 18.80
C GLY A 271 -0.57 12.79 18.03
N LEU A 272 -0.69 12.91 16.71
CA LEU A 272 -1.20 11.86 15.84
C LEU A 272 -0.11 10.81 15.61
N GLU A 273 -0.52 9.54 15.56
CA GLU A 273 0.40 8.42 15.33
C GLU A 273 0.06 7.71 14.03
N PRO A 274 1.08 7.29 13.24
CA PRO A 274 0.84 6.43 12.08
C PRO A 274 0.05 5.18 12.46
N ASN A 275 -0.97 4.87 11.67
CA ASN A 275 -1.84 3.71 11.86
C ASN A 275 -1.86 2.78 10.64
N VAL A 276 -1.11 3.14 9.59
CA VAL A 276 -0.88 2.30 8.42
C VAL A 276 0.59 2.29 8.02
N MET A 277 0.99 1.28 7.25
CA MET A 277 2.31 1.15 6.64
C MET A 277 2.19 0.65 5.21
N TRP A 278 3.17 1.01 4.38
CA TRP A 278 3.27 0.49 3.03
C TRP A 278 4.14 -0.76 2.97
N LEU A 279 3.87 -1.60 1.98
CA LEU A 279 4.72 -2.74 1.62
C LEU A 279 4.81 -2.82 0.09
N GLY A 280 6.00 -3.14 -0.44
CA GLY A 280 6.12 -3.51 -1.85
C GLY A 280 5.28 -4.75 -2.13
N PHE A 281 4.45 -4.70 -3.17
CA PHE A 281 3.59 -5.81 -3.55
C PHE A 281 3.68 -6.04 -5.05
N ASP A 282 3.83 -7.30 -5.46
CA ASP A 282 3.94 -7.67 -6.86
C ASP A 282 2.66 -8.38 -7.29
N PHE A 283 2.03 -7.83 -8.32
CA PHE A 283 0.89 -8.43 -8.99
C PHE A 283 1.39 -9.52 -9.92
N MET A 284 0.90 -10.74 -9.73
CA MET A 284 1.39 -11.95 -10.42
C MET A 284 0.51 -12.36 -11.60
N GLU A 285 1.08 -13.06 -12.57
CA GLU A 285 0.39 -13.61 -13.73
C GLU A 285 -0.63 -14.68 -13.34
N SER A 286 -0.37 -15.39 -12.23
CA SER A 286 -1.28 -16.38 -11.65
C SER A 286 -2.59 -15.78 -11.13
N MET A 287 -2.68 -14.47 -10.94
CA MET A 287 -3.91 -13.83 -10.48
C MET A 287 -5.03 -13.96 -11.53
N PRO A 288 -6.29 -14.14 -11.10
CA PRO A 288 -7.44 -14.20 -11.98
C PRO A 288 -7.53 -13.01 -12.94
N GLY A 289 -7.95 -13.26 -14.19
CA GLY A 289 -8.06 -12.20 -15.20
C GLY A 289 -8.96 -11.04 -14.78
N ALA A 290 -10.07 -11.33 -14.08
CA ALA A 290 -10.98 -10.32 -13.55
C ALA A 290 -10.33 -9.41 -12.51
N HIS A 291 -9.35 -9.92 -11.74
CA HIS A 291 -8.64 -9.16 -10.71
C HIS A 291 -7.71 -8.10 -11.32
N ARG A 292 -7.20 -8.37 -12.52
CA ARG A 292 -6.24 -7.47 -13.20
C ARG A 292 -6.83 -6.08 -13.49
N ALA A 293 -8.16 -5.98 -13.61
CA ALA A 293 -8.85 -4.70 -13.80
C ALA A 293 -8.73 -3.76 -12.58
N PHE A 294 -8.37 -4.29 -11.40
CA PHE A 294 -8.21 -3.54 -10.15
C PHE A 294 -6.74 -3.28 -9.81
N ILE A 295 -5.80 -3.55 -10.72
CA ILE A 295 -4.41 -3.13 -10.58
C ILE A 295 -4.35 -1.61 -10.83
N PRO A 296 -3.88 -0.78 -9.88
CA PRO A 296 -3.88 0.68 -10.00
C PRO A 296 -2.55 1.25 -10.52
N ASN A 297 -1.69 0.38 -11.04
CA ASN A 297 -0.32 0.71 -11.42
C ASN A 297 -0.10 0.42 -12.89
N VAL A 298 0.74 1.24 -13.54
CA VAL A 298 1.19 1.01 -14.91
C VAL A 298 2.67 1.33 -15.03
N TYR A 299 3.44 0.49 -15.70
CA TYR A 299 4.81 0.85 -16.04
C TYR A 299 4.88 2.05 -16.99
N VAL A 300 5.88 2.92 -16.80
CA VAL A 300 6.16 4.09 -17.68
C VAL A 300 6.32 3.69 -19.16
N ARG A 301 6.82 2.48 -19.40
CA ARG A 301 6.91 1.85 -20.71
C ARG A 301 6.64 0.36 -20.60
N LYS A 302 6.24 -0.24 -21.73
CA LYS A 302 6.10 -1.69 -21.83
C LYS A 302 7.44 -2.35 -21.45
N GLN A 303 7.38 -3.14 -20.40
CA GLN A 303 8.51 -3.91 -19.95
C GLN A 303 8.80 -5.04 -20.96
N ARG A 304 10.06 -5.20 -21.34
CA ARG A 304 10.47 -6.27 -22.27
C ARG A 304 10.54 -7.58 -21.48
N THR A 305 9.87 -8.61 -21.98
CA THR A 305 9.70 -9.92 -21.34
C THR A 305 11.01 -10.59 -20.91
N LEU A 306 12.14 -10.28 -21.58
CA LEU A 306 13.45 -10.88 -21.28
C LEU A 306 14.21 -10.21 -20.11
N MET A 307 13.86 -8.99 -19.71
CA MET A 307 14.60 -8.19 -18.71
C MET A 307 13.77 -7.83 -17.48
N THR A 308 12.62 -8.46 -17.32
CA THR A 308 11.79 -8.29 -16.13
C THR A 308 11.76 -9.55 -15.32
N THR A 309 11.29 -9.42 -14.08
CA THR A 309 10.81 -10.50 -13.21
C THR A 309 9.70 -11.36 -13.84
N ALA A 310 9.49 -11.31 -15.17
CA ALA A 310 8.64 -12.20 -15.94
C ALA A 310 9.05 -13.68 -15.81
N GLY A 311 10.33 -13.98 -15.54
CA GLY A 311 10.75 -15.33 -15.12
C GLY A 311 10.19 -15.76 -13.74
N LEU A 312 9.71 -14.80 -12.96
CA LEU A 312 9.03 -14.98 -11.66
C LEU A 312 7.52 -14.75 -11.78
N GLY A 313 6.98 -14.52 -12.99
CA GLY A 313 5.55 -14.31 -13.22
C GLY A 313 4.99 -12.96 -12.73
N VAL A 314 5.82 -11.94 -12.48
CA VAL A 314 5.32 -10.60 -12.08
C VAL A 314 4.79 -9.83 -13.29
N ILE A 315 3.52 -9.42 -13.26
CA ILE A 315 2.89 -8.60 -14.31
C ILE A 315 2.98 -7.11 -14.02
N GLN A 316 3.00 -6.70 -12.74
CA GLN A 316 3.07 -5.29 -12.33
C GLN A 316 3.62 -5.17 -10.92
N GLN A 317 4.64 -4.33 -10.71
CA GLN A 317 5.06 -3.91 -9.37
C GLN A 317 4.09 -2.86 -8.84
N GLY A 318 3.74 -2.94 -7.56
CA GLY A 318 2.87 -2.00 -6.88
C GLY A 318 3.26 -1.81 -5.41
N MET A 319 2.38 -1.15 -4.66
CA MET A 319 2.51 -0.99 -3.21
C MET A 319 1.15 -1.11 -2.56
N VAL A 320 1.10 -1.86 -1.45
CA VAL A 320 -0.11 -2.10 -0.67
C VAL A 320 -0.01 -1.39 0.67
N MET A 321 -1.14 -0.94 1.20
CA MET A 321 -1.26 -0.32 2.51
C MET A 321 -1.87 -1.32 3.50
N LEU A 322 -1.22 -1.48 4.66
CA LEU A 322 -1.63 -2.37 5.74
C LEU A 322 -1.94 -1.56 7.00
N ALA A 323 -3.02 -1.91 7.70
CA ALA A 323 -3.28 -1.39 9.05
C ALA A 323 -2.21 -1.89 10.02
N THR A 324 -1.61 -1.01 10.82
CA THR A 324 -0.55 -1.38 11.78
C THR A 324 -1.05 -1.63 13.20
N ARG A 325 -2.32 -1.28 13.45
CA ARG A 325 -3.05 -1.48 14.69
C ARG A 325 -4.53 -1.69 14.38
N ASP A 326 -5.30 -2.12 15.37
CA ASP A 326 -6.75 -2.09 15.26
C ASP A 326 -7.21 -0.62 15.08
N ILE A 327 -7.97 -0.35 14.01
CA ILE A 327 -8.46 0.99 13.67
C ILE A 327 -9.97 1.03 13.88
N ASP A 328 -10.41 1.99 14.69
CA ASP A 328 -11.83 2.24 14.93
C ASP A 328 -12.50 2.79 13.65
N VAL A 329 -13.64 2.23 13.29
CA VAL A 329 -14.40 2.58 12.09
C VAL A 329 -15.22 3.86 12.27
N ASP A 330 -15.27 4.42 13.47
CA ASP A 330 -16.16 5.54 13.81
C ASP A 330 -15.66 6.94 13.40
N ALA A 331 -14.44 7.09 12.84
CA ALA A 331 -13.96 8.23 12.01
C ALA A 331 -12.41 8.34 11.98
N ALA A 332 -11.67 7.23 11.97
CA ALA A 332 -10.22 7.31 11.98
C ALA A 332 -9.68 7.79 10.62
N GLU A 333 -8.97 8.91 10.60
CA GLU A 333 -8.08 9.25 9.49
C GLU A 333 -6.87 8.30 9.49
N LEU A 334 -6.44 7.90 8.31
CA LEU A 334 -5.27 7.06 8.09
C LEU A 334 -4.02 7.94 7.99
N PHE A 335 -2.97 7.52 8.68
CA PHE A 335 -1.70 8.22 8.77
C PHE A 335 -0.53 7.27 8.53
N MET A 336 0.44 7.73 7.74
CA MET A 336 1.63 6.98 7.37
C MET A 336 2.90 7.76 7.71
N ASP A 337 3.90 7.06 8.25
CA ASP A 337 5.24 7.61 8.34
C ASP A 337 5.88 7.68 6.93
N TYR A 338 6.10 8.89 6.41
CA TYR A 338 6.65 9.10 5.07
C TYR A 338 8.14 8.76 4.99
N ARG A 339 8.84 8.76 6.13
CA ARG A 339 10.28 8.45 6.22
C ARG A 339 11.11 9.17 5.17
N TYR A 340 11.00 10.49 5.10
CA TYR A 340 11.86 11.32 4.25
C TYR A 340 13.33 11.16 4.65
N ASN A 341 14.23 11.48 3.72
CA ASN A 341 15.66 11.36 3.94
C ASN A 341 16.14 12.44 4.91
N PRO A 342 16.56 12.08 6.14
CA PRO A 342 16.95 13.07 7.16
C PRO A 342 18.15 13.92 6.76
N SER A 343 18.93 13.49 5.76
CA SER A 343 20.09 14.22 5.24
C SER A 343 19.74 15.28 4.18
N LEU A 344 18.48 15.39 3.77
CA LEU A 344 18.00 16.38 2.80
C LEU A 344 17.16 17.46 3.50
N ASP A 345 16.94 18.57 2.81
CA ASP A 345 15.96 19.56 3.25
C ASP A 345 14.54 18.97 3.14
N HIS A 346 13.71 19.32 4.12
CA HIS A 346 12.33 18.85 4.19
C HIS A 346 11.36 20.02 4.05
N PRO A 347 10.14 19.79 3.55
CA PRO A 347 9.08 20.79 3.65
C PRO A 347 8.84 21.20 5.11
N GLU A 348 8.47 22.46 5.33
CA GLU A 348 8.26 23.02 6.68
C GLU A 348 7.24 22.26 7.53
N TRP A 349 6.30 21.56 6.88
CA TRP A 349 5.26 20.79 7.54
C TRP A 349 5.69 19.40 7.98
N TYR A 350 6.84 18.91 7.52
CA TYR A 350 7.32 17.58 7.82
C TYR A 350 8.06 17.54 9.15
N GLU A 351 7.57 16.71 10.06
CA GLU A 351 8.22 16.43 11.33
C GLU A 351 8.40 14.91 11.49
N PRO A 352 9.63 14.40 11.65
CA PRO A 352 9.86 12.97 11.78
C PRO A 352 9.06 12.34 12.93
N VAL A 353 8.42 11.21 12.67
CA VAL A 353 7.69 10.45 13.71
C VAL A 353 8.68 9.90 14.73
N PRO A 354 8.40 10.01 16.05
CA PRO A 354 9.24 9.39 17.08
C PRO A 354 9.38 7.88 16.89
N GLY A 355 10.61 7.38 16.92
CA GLY A 355 10.90 5.96 16.65
C GLY A 355 10.75 5.55 15.19
N SER A 356 10.64 6.52 14.27
CA SER A 356 10.74 6.28 12.83
C SER A 356 12.10 5.68 12.48
N MET A 357 12.10 4.72 11.56
CA MET A 357 13.32 4.14 10.99
C MET A 357 13.83 4.94 9.78
N ALA A 358 13.57 6.25 9.72
CA ALA A 358 13.96 7.10 8.60
C ALA A 358 15.49 7.19 8.46
N ALA A 359 16.23 7.33 9.56
CA ALA A 359 17.69 7.40 9.51
C ALA A 359 18.30 6.10 8.97
N GLU A 360 17.88 4.97 9.50
CA GLU A 360 18.32 3.63 9.09
C GLU A 360 17.95 3.35 7.63
N ARG A 361 16.78 3.82 7.18
CA ARG A 361 16.33 3.66 5.79
C ARG A 361 17.30 4.31 4.80
N TRP A 362 17.82 5.48 5.16
CA TRP A 362 18.64 6.33 4.28
C TRP A 362 20.13 6.28 4.59
N GLU A 363 20.55 5.51 5.59
CA GLU A 363 21.96 5.25 5.88
C GLU A 363 22.64 4.59 4.68
N GLN A 364 23.52 5.33 4.04
CA GLN A 364 24.41 4.83 2.99
C GLN A 364 25.67 4.26 3.64
N LYS A 365 26.13 3.10 3.17
CA LYS A 365 27.47 2.60 3.50
C LYS A 365 28.51 3.20 2.57
#